data_AF-A0A1I0NSJ8-F1
#
_entry.id   AF-A0A1I0NSJ8-F1
#
_cell.length_a   1.000
_cell.length_b   1.000
_cell.length_c   1.000
_cell.angle_alpha   90.00
_cell.angle_beta   90.00
_cell.angle_gamma   90.00
#
_symmetry.space_group_name_H-M   'P 1'
#
loop_
_entity.id
_entity.type
_entity.pdbx_description
1 polymer ?
#
loop_
_entity_poly.entity_id
_entity_poly.type
_entity_poly.pdbx_seq_one_letter_code
_entity_poly.pdbx_strand_id
1 'polypeptide(L)'
;MYCRSCGSKLEDGKAFCGNCGTPVQPESAAKAPSETPAPADDAKKNRIGNRFCIISMLLLFIPSVIVIPLTFIRMMDYTITDPVILVMIVPYFLMVISSYALMIIARVKYPTKLSKVMMIVYCVLFALAVLIGAILLIFVVLADCGGQCVDCVHHF
;
A
#
# COMPACT_ATOMS: atom_id res chain seq x y z
N MET A 1 -13.91 46.39 -36.88
CA MET A 1 -12.86 45.88 -35.95
C MET A 1 -12.08 44.74 -36.62
N TYR A 2 -10.90 44.34 -36.12
CA TYR A 2 -10.11 43.20 -36.66
C TYR A 2 -9.92 42.11 -35.61
N CYS A 3 -9.90 40.85 -36.01
CA CYS A 3 -9.75 39.72 -35.10
C CYS A 3 -8.34 39.69 -34.52
N ARG A 4 -8.22 39.56 -33.19
CA ARG A 4 -6.91 39.49 -32.51
C ARG A 4 -6.13 38.20 -32.81
N SER A 5 -6.83 37.13 -33.20
CA SER A 5 -6.19 35.82 -33.45
C SER A 5 -5.75 35.61 -34.89
N CYS A 6 -6.50 36.10 -35.87
CA CYS A 6 -6.21 35.84 -37.30
C CYS A 6 -6.09 37.11 -38.16
N GLY A 7 -6.31 38.30 -37.59
CA GLY A 7 -6.21 39.57 -38.31
C GLY A 7 -7.32 39.84 -39.33
N SER A 8 -8.33 38.97 -39.47
CA SER A 8 -9.42 39.20 -40.43
C SER A 8 -10.34 40.34 -39.98
N LYS A 9 -10.90 41.08 -40.95
CA LYS A 9 -11.89 42.13 -40.67
C LYS A 9 -13.17 41.49 -40.09
N LEU A 10 -13.61 42.03 -38.97
CA LEU A 10 -14.80 41.60 -38.25
C LEU A 10 -15.94 42.57 -38.52
N GLU A 11 -17.09 42.00 -38.87
CA GLU A 11 -18.36 42.72 -39.03
C GLU A 11 -18.92 43.10 -37.65
N ASP A 12 -19.50 44.30 -37.56
CA ASP A 12 -20.00 44.84 -36.31
C ASP A 12 -21.17 44.00 -35.78
N GLY A 13 -21.09 43.62 -34.49
CA GLY A 13 -22.12 42.83 -33.81
C GLY A 13 -21.94 41.31 -33.80
N LYS A 14 -20.88 40.75 -34.39
CA LYS A 14 -20.65 39.28 -34.35
C LYS A 14 -19.93 38.82 -33.07
N ALA A 15 -20.47 37.78 -32.44
CA ALA A 15 -19.90 37.17 -31.23
C ALA A 15 -18.62 36.36 -31.51
N PHE A 16 -18.46 35.83 -32.73
CA PHE A 16 -17.34 35.00 -33.16
C PHE A 16 -16.80 35.45 -34.51
N CYS A 17 -15.51 35.21 -34.75
CA CYS A 17 -14.88 35.44 -36.04
C CYS A 17 -15.31 34.37 -37.03
N GLY A 18 -15.91 34.77 -38.16
CA GLY A 18 -16.33 33.84 -39.22
C GLY A 18 -15.18 33.15 -39.96
N ASN A 19 -13.94 33.62 -39.79
CA ASN A 19 -12.77 33.07 -40.49
C ASN A 19 -11.97 32.06 -39.63
N CYS A 20 -11.84 32.30 -38.32
CA CYS A 20 -11.06 31.43 -37.42
C CYS A 20 -11.86 30.83 -36.25
N GLY A 21 -13.13 31.20 -36.10
CA GLY A 21 -14.00 30.73 -35.01
C GLY A 21 -13.70 31.35 -33.64
N THR A 22 -12.70 32.23 -33.49
CA THR A 22 -12.37 32.83 -32.18
C THR A 22 -13.45 33.84 -31.74
N PRO A 23 -13.92 33.79 -30.47
CA PRO A 23 -14.84 34.79 -29.93
C PRO A 23 -14.24 36.19 -29.95
N VAL A 24 -15.05 37.18 -30.31
CA VAL A 24 -14.62 38.58 -30.56
C VAL A 24 -14.68 39.43 -29.30
N GLN A 25 -15.57 39.07 -28.37
CA GLN A 25 -15.61 39.66 -27.04
C GLN A 25 -14.76 38.83 -26.07
N PRO A 26 -13.65 39.36 -25.55
CA PRO A 26 -13.04 38.83 -24.34
C PRO A 26 -13.94 39.19 -23.16
N GLU A 27 -14.80 38.23 -22.78
CA GLU A 27 -15.30 37.93 -21.44
C GLU A 27 -15.03 39.00 -20.36
N SER A 28 -15.89 40.02 -20.31
CA SER A 28 -16.00 40.96 -19.20
C SER A 28 -17.41 40.92 -18.62
N ALA A 29 -17.75 39.80 -18.00
CA ALA A 29 -18.61 39.74 -16.81
C ALA A 29 -18.83 38.28 -16.38
N ALA A 30 -18.36 37.98 -15.17
CA ALA A 30 -18.89 36.94 -14.27
C ALA A 30 -18.72 35.46 -14.69
N LYS A 31 -17.53 34.92 -14.41
CA LYS A 31 -17.42 33.63 -13.71
C LYS A 31 -16.20 33.60 -12.79
N ALA A 32 -16.40 33.96 -11.53
CA ALA A 32 -15.62 33.36 -10.45
C ALA A 32 -16.06 31.90 -10.29
N PRO A 33 -15.27 31.00 -9.70
CA PRO A 33 -13.81 30.87 -9.70
C PRO A 33 -13.40 29.42 -10.08
N SER A 34 -12.44 29.24 -10.99
CA SER A 34 -11.83 27.93 -11.26
C SER A 34 -10.31 28.03 -11.11
N GLU A 35 -9.75 27.07 -10.38
CA GLU A 35 -8.32 26.87 -10.07
C GLU A 35 -7.74 27.68 -8.89
N THR A 36 -8.39 27.53 -7.75
CA THR A 36 -7.66 27.09 -6.54
C THR A 36 -8.58 26.16 -5.75
N PRO A 37 -8.38 24.84 -5.79
CA PRO A 37 -8.94 23.97 -4.77
C PRO A 37 -8.14 24.22 -3.48
N ALA A 38 -8.73 25.04 -2.63
CA ALA A 38 -8.35 25.20 -1.25
C ALA A 38 -8.59 23.88 -0.46
N PRO A 39 -7.92 23.68 0.69
CA PRO A 39 -7.51 22.38 1.26
C PRO A 39 -8.61 21.52 1.94
N ALA A 40 -9.89 21.74 1.67
CA ALA A 40 -10.97 21.18 2.49
C ALA A 40 -11.38 19.74 2.08
N ASP A 41 -11.38 19.42 0.79
CA ASP A 41 -11.76 18.07 0.31
C ASP A 41 -10.61 17.06 0.41
N ASP A 42 -9.36 17.52 0.27
CA ASP A 42 -8.17 16.70 0.53
C ASP A 42 -8.07 16.26 1.99
N ALA A 43 -8.51 17.12 2.93
CA ALA A 43 -8.51 16.88 4.37
C ALA A 43 -9.62 15.92 4.87
N LYS A 44 -10.61 15.61 4.03
CA LYS A 44 -11.64 14.60 4.32
C LYS A 44 -11.30 13.26 3.65
N LYS A 45 -10.75 13.29 2.43
CA LYS A 45 -10.29 12.11 1.69
C LYS A 45 -9.06 11.43 2.31
N ASN A 46 -8.12 12.21 2.84
CA ASN A 46 -6.93 11.68 3.53
C ASN A 46 -7.28 10.93 4.83
N ARG A 47 -8.34 11.32 5.56
CA ARG A 47 -8.81 10.63 6.77
C ARG A 47 -9.41 9.26 6.47
N ILE A 48 -10.06 9.10 5.32
CA ILE A 48 -10.58 7.80 4.85
C ILE A 48 -9.43 6.89 4.41
N GLY A 49 -8.46 7.42 3.66
CA GLY A 49 -7.26 6.66 3.28
C GLY A 49 -6.44 6.19 4.48
N ASN A 50 -6.28 7.05 5.51
CA ASN A 50 -5.59 6.68 6.75
C ASN A 50 -6.33 5.58 7.52
N ARG A 51 -7.67 5.61 7.56
CA ARG A 51 -8.45 4.55 8.22
C ARG A 51 -8.29 3.20 7.52
N PHE A 52 -8.33 3.16 6.19
CA PHE A 52 -8.06 1.91 5.46
C PHE A 52 -6.63 1.40 5.69
N CYS A 53 -5.65 2.29 5.77
CA CYS A 53 -4.25 1.91 6.04
C CYS A 53 -4.08 1.37 7.47
N ILE A 54 -4.72 1.99 8.47
CA ILE A 54 -4.69 1.56 9.88
C ILE A 54 -5.42 0.21 10.05
N ILE A 55 -6.57 0.03 9.41
CA ILE A 55 -7.32 -1.23 9.43
C ILE A 55 -6.48 -2.34 8.80
N SER A 56 -5.84 -2.09 7.66
CA SER A 56 -4.91 -3.04 7.02
C SER A 56 -3.72 -3.37 7.93
N MET A 57 -3.17 -2.38 8.63
CA MET A 57 -2.08 -2.59 9.57
C MET A 57 -2.51 -3.43 10.78
N LEU A 58 -3.67 -3.15 11.36
CA LEU A 58 -4.26 -3.95 12.46
C LEU A 58 -4.56 -5.38 12.01
N LEU A 59 -5.17 -5.57 10.83
CA LEU A 59 -5.45 -6.89 10.28
C LEU A 59 -4.19 -7.70 9.95
N LEU A 60 -3.05 -7.04 9.71
CA LEU A 60 -1.76 -7.70 9.53
C LEU A 60 -1.09 -8.03 10.88
N PHE A 61 -1.13 -7.09 11.82
CA PHE A 61 -0.42 -7.19 13.09
C PHE A 61 -1.11 -8.13 14.09
N ILE A 62 -2.44 -8.08 14.19
CA ILE A 62 -3.22 -8.91 15.12
C ILE A 62 -2.96 -10.42 14.93
N PRO A 63 -3.09 -11.00 13.72
CA PRO A 63 -2.81 -12.41 13.52
C PRO A 63 -1.33 -12.73 13.72
N SER A 64 -0.41 -11.82 13.37
CA SER A 64 1.03 -12.04 13.64
C SER A 64 1.33 -12.14 15.14
N VAL A 65 0.76 -11.24 15.94
CA VAL A 65 0.97 -11.17 17.40
C VAL A 65 0.30 -12.34 18.12
N ILE A 66 -0.72 -12.97 17.53
CA ILE A 66 -1.41 -14.12 18.14
C ILE A 66 -0.79 -15.45 17.66
N VAL A 67 -0.55 -15.60 16.36
CA VAL A 67 -0.07 -16.86 15.76
C VAL A 67 1.40 -17.11 16.11
N ILE A 68 2.25 -16.08 16.19
CA ILE A 68 3.67 -16.25 16.54
C ILE A 68 3.86 -16.81 17.96
N PRO A 69 3.26 -16.25 19.03
CA PRO A 69 3.40 -16.84 20.36
C PRO A 69 2.65 -18.17 20.49
N LEU A 70 1.51 -18.37 19.82
CA LEU A 70 0.84 -19.66 19.81
C LEU A 70 1.68 -20.76 19.16
N THR A 71 2.34 -20.45 18.04
CA THR A 71 3.28 -21.39 17.40
C THR A 71 4.52 -21.60 18.24
N PHE A 72 5.06 -20.58 18.90
CA PHE A 72 6.19 -20.70 19.83
C PHE A 72 5.86 -21.58 21.05
N ILE A 73 4.66 -21.42 21.63
CA ILE A 73 4.19 -22.27 22.74
C ILE A 73 4.07 -23.73 22.26
N ARG A 74 3.58 -23.97 21.03
CA ARG A 74 3.50 -25.32 20.46
C ARG A 74 4.85 -25.92 20.08
N MET A 75 5.82 -25.09 19.68
CA MET A 75 7.21 -25.52 19.47
C MET A 75 7.85 -26.01 20.78
N MET A 76 7.55 -25.37 21.91
CA MET A 76 8.05 -25.78 23.23
C MET A 76 7.46 -27.11 23.72
N ASP A 77 6.29 -27.52 23.21
CA ASP A 77 5.66 -28.79 23.60
C ASP A 77 6.26 -30.01 22.87
N TYR A 78 7.08 -29.83 21.81
CA TYR A 78 7.89 -30.80 21.02
C TYR A 78 7.28 -32.17 20.67
N THR A 79 6.05 -32.43 21.06
CA THR A 79 5.36 -33.70 20.91
C THR A 79 4.05 -33.38 20.20
N ILE A 80 4.01 -33.69 18.90
CA ILE A 80 2.84 -33.81 18.00
C ILE A 80 2.89 -32.91 16.74
N THR A 81 3.32 -33.58 15.66
CA THR A 81 2.87 -33.49 14.25
C THR A 81 3.38 -32.39 13.31
N ASP A 82 4.37 -32.79 12.52
CA ASP A 82 4.88 -32.21 11.28
C ASP A 82 3.84 -31.68 10.25
N PRO A 83 2.59 -32.20 10.12
CA PRO A 83 1.62 -31.59 9.19
C PRO A 83 0.91 -30.33 9.74
N VAL A 84 0.76 -30.15 11.06
CA VAL A 84 -0.05 -29.04 11.61
C VAL A 84 0.66 -27.70 11.45
N ILE A 85 1.98 -27.69 11.58
CA ILE A 85 2.80 -26.49 11.38
C ILE A 85 2.70 -26.00 9.93
N LEU A 86 2.79 -26.92 8.96
CA LEU A 86 2.65 -26.58 7.53
C LEU A 86 1.25 -26.02 7.23
N VAL A 87 0.20 -26.64 7.78
CA VAL A 87 -1.20 -26.22 7.62
C VAL A 87 -1.46 -24.84 8.24
N MET A 88 -0.73 -24.44 9.27
CA MET A 88 -0.86 -23.11 9.90
C MET A 88 -0.01 -22.03 9.24
N ILE A 89 1.18 -22.40 8.73
CA ILE A 89 2.12 -21.49 8.09
C ILE A 89 1.63 -21.04 6.70
N VAL A 90 1.19 -21.97 5.86
CA VAL A 90 0.74 -21.68 4.48
C VAL A 90 -0.39 -20.63 4.42
N PRO A 91 -1.50 -20.74 5.18
CA PRO A 91 -2.57 -19.74 5.14
C PRO A 91 -2.13 -18.38 5.71
N TYR A 92 -1.20 -18.35 6.65
CA TYR A 92 -0.63 -17.12 7.18
C TYR A 92 0.13 -16.36 6.09
N PHE A 93 0.97 -17.04 5.31
CA PHE A 93 1.65 -16.43 4.16
C PHE A 93 0.66 -15.93 3.10
N LEU A 94 -0.40 -16.68 2.79
CA LEU A 94 -1.43 -16.25 1.83
C LEU A 94 -2.21 -15.01 2.31
N MET A 95 -2.54 -14.91 3.60
CA MET A 95 -3.18 -13.72 4.17
C MET A 95 -2.26 -12.49 4.12
N VAL A 96 -0.96 -12.68 4.39
CA VAL A 96 0.03 -11.59 4.27
C VAL A 96 0.18 -11.13 2.82
N ILE A 97 0.27 -12.06 1.86
CA ILE A 97 0.40 -11.76 0.42
C ILE A 97 -0.83 -11.01 -0.10
N SER A 98 -2.03 -11.49 0.23
CA SER A 98 -3.29 -10.86 -0.21
C SER A 98 -3.50 -9.46 0.40
N SER A 99 -3.12 -9.26 1.66
CA SER A 99 -3.11 -7.95 2.31
C SER A 99 -2.17 -6.98 1.58
N TYR A 100 -0.96 -7.42 1.23
CA TYR A 100 0.02 -6.62 0.50
C TYR A 100 -0.47 -6.24 -0.90
N ALA A 101 -1.11 -7.16 -1.61
CA ALA A 101 -1.68 -6.92 -2.94
C ALA A 101 -2.78 -5.85 -2.92
N LEU A 102 -3.72 -5.93 -1.97
CA LEU A 102 -4.76 -4.91 -1.78
C LEU A 102 -4.15 -3.54 -1.45
N MET A 103 -3.05 -3.53 -0.69
CA MET A 103 -2.33 -2.32 -0.33
C MET A 103 -1.68 -1.65 -1.54
N ILE A 104 -1.05 -2.42 -2.42
CA ILE A 104 -0.46 -1.93 -3.68
C ILE A 104 -1.56 -1.36 -4.58
N ILE A 105 -2.69 -2.05 -4.73
CA ILE A 105 -3.84 -1.60 -5.53
C ILE A 105 -4.41 -0.28 -4.99
N ALA A 106 -4.61 -0.18 -3.68
CA ALA A 106 -5.09 1.04 -3.04
C ALA A 106 -4.12 2.22 -3.24
N ARG A 107 -2.81 1.95 -3.27
CA ARG A 107 -1.77 2.97 -3.49
C ARG A 107 -1.71 3.46 -4.93
N VAL A 108 -1.89 2.58 -5.92
CA VAL A 108 -2.00 2.96 -7.34
C VAL A 108 -3.22 3.85 -7.57
N LYS A 109 -4.34 3.58 -6.87
CA LYS A 109 -5.58 4.35 -6.97
C LYS A 109 -5.49 5.75 -6.32
N TYR A 110 -4.66 5.93 -5.29
CA TYR A 110 -4.57 7.18 -4.51
C TYR A 110 -3.11 7.63 -4.27
N PRO A 111 -2.47 8.25 -5.28
CA PRO A 111 -1.08 8.71 -5.19
C PRO A 111 -0.98 10.01 -4.37
N THR A 112 -0.68 9.90 -3.07
CA THR A 112 -0.37 11.05 -2.21
C THR A 112 1.10 11.03 -1.79
N LYS A 113 1.69 12.18 -1.43
CA LYS A 113 3.10 12.26 -0.97
C LYS A 113 3.32 11.43 0.32
N LEU A 114 2.34 11.38 1.21
CA LEU A 114 2.37 10.56 2.43
C LEU A 114 2.39 9.05 2.13
N SER A 115 1.66 8.63 1.09
CA SER A 115 1.64 7.22 0.64
C SER A 115 3.03 6.72 0.21
N LYS A 116 3.88 7.55 -0.40
CA LYS A 116 5.23 7.11 -0.78
C LYS A 116 6.12 6.82 0.43
N VAL A 117 6.11 7.68 1.44
CA VAL A 117 6.90 7.48 2.68
C VAL A 117 6.45 6.20 3.39
N MET A 118 5.13 6.02 3.52
CA MET A 118 4.60 4.82 4.14
C MET A 118 4.94 3.56 3.34
N MET A 119 5.07 3.63 2.00
CA MET A 119 5.49 2.48 1.17
C MET A 119 6.88 1.99 1.55
N ILE A 120 7.82 2.92 1.74
CA ILE A 120 9.19 2.62 2.13
C ILE A 120 9.19 1.97 3.52
N VAL A 121 8.46 2.56 4.48
CA VAL A 121 8.34 2.01 5.85
C VAL A 121 7.81 0.58 5.82
N TYR A 122 6.77 0.28 5.04
CA TYR A 122 6.22 -1.08 4.95
C TYR A 122 7.15 -2.07 4.22
N CYS A 123 7.88 -1.63 3.19
CA CYS A 123 8.90 -2.47 2.55
C CYS A 123 10.00 -2.83 3.53
N VAL A 124 10.47 -1.86 4.34
CA VAL A 124 11.49 -2.11 5.37
C VAL A 124 10.95 -3.04 6.46
N LEU A 125 9.72 -2.81 6.94
CA LEU A 125 9.08 -3.67 7.95
C LEU A 125 8.91 -5.11 7.44
N PHE A 126 8.53 -5.28 6.18
CA PHE A 126 8.39 -6.60 5.56
C PHE A 126 9.75 -7.30 5.43
N ALA A 127 10.77 -6.59 4.95
CA ALA A 127 12.13 -7.14 4.86
C ALA A 127 12.65 -7.58 6.24
N LEU A 128 12.39 -6.80 7.29
CA LEU A 128 12.72 -7.17 8.67
C LEU A 128 11.96 -8.41 9.14
N ALA A 129 10.65 -8.50 8.87
CA ALA A 129 9.86 -9.67 9.24
C ALA A 129 10.36 -10.95 8.56
N VAL A 130 10.72 -10.87 7.27
CA VAL A 130 11.31 -11.99 6.51
C VAL A 130 12.69 -12.37 7.08
N LEU A 131 13.53 -11.38 7.42
CA LEU A 131 14.83 -11.62 8.06
C LEU A 131 14.67 -12.34 9.41
N ILE A 132 13.78 -11.86 10.28
CA ILE A 132 13.51 -12.47 11.58
C ILE A 132 12.99 -13.90 11.40
N GLY A 133 12.05 -14.11 10.47
CA GLY A 133 11.54 -15.45 10.15
C GLY A 133 12.62 -16.40 9.66
N ALA A 134 13.52 -15.94 8.79
CA ALA A 134 14.65 -16.73 8.31
C ALA A 134 15.64 -17.07 9.43
N ILE A 135 15.96 -16.11 10.32
CA ILE A 135 16.84 -16.34 11.47
C ILE A 135 16.23 -17.37 12.43
N LEU A 136 14.93 -17.27 12.72
CA LEU A 136 14.23 -18.25 13.55
C LEU A 136 14.24 -19.65 12.91
N LEU A 137 14.01 -19.72 11.59
CA LEU A 137 14.08 -20.99 10.86
C LEU A 137 15.48 -21.60 10.93
N ILE A 138 16.53 -20.80 10.72
CA ILE A 138 17.93 -21.25 10.85
C ILE A 138 18.18 -21.75 12.28
N PHE A 139 17.71 -21.03 13.30
CA PHE A 139 17.88 -21.44 14.70
C PHE A 139 17.20 -22.77 14.99
N VAL A 140 15.98 -23.00 14.47
CA VAL A 140 15.27 -24.29 14.58
C VAL A 140 16.08 -25.40 13.91
N VAL A 141 16.53 -25.20 12.66
CA VAL A 141 17.33 -26.20 11.93
C VAL A 141 18.64 -26.53 12.66
N LEU A 142 19.29 -25.52 13.25
CA LEU A 142 20.51 -25.72 14.04
C LEU A 142 20.24 -26.47 15.35
N ALA A 143 19.10 -26.21 16.00
CA ALA A 143 18.69 -26.94 17.20
C ALA A 143 18.41 -28.42 16.90
N ASP A 144 17.75 -28.72 15.79
CA ASP A 144 17.50 -30.09 15.32
C ASP A 144 18.81 -30.82 14.95
N CYS A 145 19.72 -30.15 14.24
CA CYS A 145 21.04 -30.71 13.91
C CYS A 145 21.90 -30.95 15.16
N GLY A 146 21.77 -30.09 16.19
CA GLY A 146 22.44 -30.27 17.48
C GLY A 146 21.91 -31.47 18.26
N GLY A 147 20.60 -31.74 18.19
CA GLY A 147 19.97 -32.91 18.83
C GLY A 147 20.44 -34.24 18.22
N GLN A 148 20.50 -34.32 16.89
CA GLN A 148 20.91 -35.55 16.18
C GLN A 148 22.38 -35.95 16.44
N CYS A 149 23.24 -35.00 16.84
CA CYS A 149 24.63 -35.30 17.21
C CYS A 149 24.77 -35.98 18.57
N VAL A 150 23.84 -35.75 19.51
CA VAL A 150 23.89 -36.34 20.86
C VAL A 150 23.40 -37.79 20.87
N ASP A 151 22.38 -38.11 20.08
CA ASP A 151 21.85 -39.47 19.98
C ASP A 151 22.81 -40.45 19.26
N CYS A 152 23.71 -39.96 18.39
CA CYS A 152 24.72 -40.81 17.75
C CYS A 152 25.85 -41.26 18.70
N VAL A 153 26.12 -40.52 19.78
CA VAL A 153 27.17 -40.87 20.76
C VAL A 153 26.71 -41.95 21.75
N HIS A 154 25.41 -42.04 22.02
CA HIS A 154 24.87 -43.01 22.98
C HIS A 154 24.61 -44.41 22.41
N HIS A 155 24.85 -44.61 21.11
CA HIS A 155 24.61 -45.86 20.40
C HIS A 155 25.88 -46.60 19.94
N PHE A 156 27.08 -46.15 20.36
CA PHE A 156 28.37 -46.80 20.13
C PHE A 156 29.01 -47.30 21.43
#